data_AF-A0A0M0HU08-F1
#
_entry.id   AF-A0A0M0HU08-F1
#
_cell.length_a   1.000
_cell.length_b   1.000
_cell.length_c   1.000
_cell.angle_alpha   90.00
_cell.angle_beta   90.00
_cell.angle_gamma   90.00
#
_symmetry.space_group_name_H-M   'P 1'
#
loop_
_entity.id
_entity.type
_entity.pdbx_description
1 polymer ?
#
loop_
_entity_poly.entity_id
_entity_poly.type
_entity_poly.pdbx_seq_one_letter_code
_entity_poly.pdbx_strand_id
1 'polypeptide(L)' 'MSSAQSDLEHAPDEIKLAVDLIYLLESNEVDPQVALKAINIVKSDLERKLETN' A
#
# COMPACT_ATOMS: atom_id res chain seq x y z
N MET A 1 -2.28 17.99 18.04
CA MET A 1 -2.13 17.17 16.83
C MET A 1 -0.86 16.35 16.98
N SER A 2 -0.87 15.26 17.78
CA SER A 2 0.37 14.55 18.12
C SER A 2 0.21 13.05 18.42
N SER A 3 -0.94 12.45 18.15
CA SER A 3 -1.17 11.01 18.40
C SER A 3 -1.10 10.15 17.13
N ALA A 4 -1.48 10.68 15.96
CA ALA A 4 -1.51 9.89 14.73
C ALA A 4 -0.12 9.55 14.16
N GLN A 5 0.89 10.36 14.48
CA GLN A 5 2.24 10.20 13.92
C GLN A 5 3.04 9.10 14.65
N SER A 6 2.84 8.98 15.97
CA SER A 6 3.49 7.95 16.82
C SER A 6 2.94 6.54 16.55
N ASP A 7 1.66 6.41 16.18
CA ASP A 7 1.06 5.10 15.94
C ASP A 7 1.55 4.46 14.62
N LEU A 8 1.90 5.27 13.62
CA LEU A 8 2.48 4.78 12.36
C LEU A 8 3.95 4.37 12.50
N GLU A 9 4.72 5.01 13.38
CA GLU A 9 6.13 4.65 13.62
C GLU A 9 6.28 3.26 14.25
N HIS A 10 5.28 2.81 15.01
CA HIS A 10 5.25 1.48 15.65
C HIS A 10 4.40 0.44 14.91
N ALA A 11 3.74 0.81 13.81
CA ALA A 11 2.95 -0.12 13.02
C ALA A 11 3.83 -1.21 12.35
N PRO A 12 3.28 -2.39 12.04
CA PRO A 12 3.92 -3.36 11.15
C PRO A 12 4.30 -2.75 9.80
N ASP A 13 5.37 -3.26 9.19
CA ASP A 13 5.92 -2.72 7.93
C ASP A 13 4.88 -2.75 6.80
N GLU A 14 4.02 -3.78 6.76
CA GLU A 14 2.93 -3.89 5.79
C GLU A 14 1.88 -2.78 5.94
N ILE A 15 1.64 -2.30 7.17
CA ILE A 15 0.69 -1.23 7.44
C ILE A 15 1.30 0.11 7.01
N LYS A 16 2.56 0.37 7.35
CA LYS A 16 3.26 1.59 6.93
C LYS A 16 3.30 1.71 5.41
N LEU A 17 3.67 0.62 4.73
CA LEU A 17 3.72 0.59 3.28
C LEU A 17 2.34 0.80 2.65
N ALA A 18 1.28 0.21 3.23
CA ALA A 18 -0.08 0.44 2.75
C ALA A 18 -0.49 1.92 2.85
N VAL A 19 -0.15 2.58 3.96
CA VAL A 19 -0.43 4.02 4.16
C VAL A 19 0.33 4.87 3.15
N ASP A 20 1.63 4.59 2.93
CA ASP A 20 2.44 5.30 1.94
C ASP A 20 1.89 5.14 0.51
N LEU A 21 1.45 3.93 0.16
CA LEU A 21 0.85 3.65 -1.15
C LEU A 21 -0.49 4.37 -1.33
N ILE A 22 -1.33 4.41 -0.31
CA ILE A 22 -2.60 5.17 -0.34
C ILE A 22 -2.31 6.65 -0.56
N TYR A 23 -1.38 7.22 0.22
CA TYR A 23 -0.98 8.62 0.08
C TYR A 23 -0.46 8.94 -1.33
N LEU A 24 0.34 8.05 -1.92
CA LEU A 24 0.86 8.22 -3.27
C LEU A 24 -0.26 8.21 -4.33
N LEU A 25 -1.22 7.28 -4.20
CA LEU A 25 -2.35 7.17 -5.13
C LEU A 25 -3.27 8.40 -5.06
N GLU A 26 -3.56 8.86 -3.85
CA GLU A 26 -4.37 10.06 -3.62
C GLU A 26 -3.67 11.33 -4.13
N SER A 27 -2.36 11.46 -3.85
CA SER A 27 -1.56 12.62 -4.29
C SER A 27 -1.43 12.72 -5.81
N ASN A 28 -1.58 11.61 -6.53
CA ASN A 28 -1.58 11.57 -7.98
C ASN A 28 -3.01 11.54 -8.58
N GLU A 29 -4.04 11.78 -7.76
CA GLU A 29 -5.45 11.80 -8.17
C GLU A 29 -5.88 10.54 -8.94
N VAL A 30 -5.31 9.39 -8.57
CA VAL A 30 -5.61 8.12 -9.23
C VAL A 30 -7.01 7.66 -8.87
N ASP A 31 -7.83 7.38 -9.88
CA ASP A 31 -9.18 6.84 -9.67
C ASP A 31 -9.11 5.54 -8.83
N PRO A 32 -9.89 5.43 -7.73
CA PRO A 32 -9.83 4.27 -6.85
C PRO A 32 -10.10 2.94 -7.54
N GLN A 33 -10.95 2.90 -8.58
CA GLN A 33 -11.21 1.67 -9.34
C GLN A 33 -10.00 1.27 -10.17
N VAL A 34 -9.28 2.24 -10.74
CA VAL A 34 -8.02 2.02 -11.47
C VAL A 34 -6.94 1.57 -10.49
N ALA A 35 -6.81 2.22 -9.33
CA ALA A 35 -5.87 1.85 -8.28
C ALA A 35 -6.08 0.40 -7.81
N LEU A 36 -7.32 0.00 -7.53
CA LEU A 36 -7.64 -1.38 -7.12
C LEU A 36 -7.27 -2.41 -8.20
N LYS A 37 -7.53 -2.12 -9.48
CA LYS A 37 -7.13 -3.00 -10.59
C LYS A 37 -5.60 -3.13 -10.67
N ALA A 38 -4.87 -2.02 -10.52
CA ALA A 38 -3.41 -2.03 -10.53
C ALA A 38 -2.83 -2.79 -9.34
N ILE A 39 -3.36 -2.58 -8.13
CA ILE A 39 -2.95 -3.29 -6.91
C ILE A 39 -3.17 -4.80 -7.07
N ASN A 40 -4.28 -5.25 -7.68
CA ASN A 40 -4.50 -6.66 -7.95
C ASN A 40 -3.43 -7.27 -8.88
N ILE A 41 -3.00 -6.52 -9.90
CA ILE A 41 -1.93 -6.97 -10.80
C ILE A 41 -0.60 -7.10 -10.03
N VAL A 42 -0.25 -6.09 -9.22
CA VAL A 42 0.96 -6.10 -8.38
C VAL A 42 0.92 -7.26 -7.38
N LYS A 43 -0.21 -7.46 -6.70
CA LYS A 43 -0.42 -8.58 -5.78
C LYS A 43 -0.13 -9.91 -6.46
N SER A 44 -0.76 -10.17 -7.61
CA SER A 44 -0.53 -11.43 -8.34
C SER A 44 0.92 -11.60 -8.81
N ASP A 45 1.65 -10.52 -9.09
CA ASP A 45 3.08 -10.61 -9.41
C ASP A 45 3.94 -10.99 -8.20
N LEU A 46 3.64 -10.41 -7.03
CA LEU A 46 4.31 -10.76 -5.78
C LEU A 46 4.00 -12.21 -5.37
N GLU A 47 2.75 -12.65 -5.50
CA GLU A 47 2.34 -14.03 -5.22
C GLU A 47 3.13 -15.02 -6.08
N ARG A 48 3.24 -14.79 -7.40
CA ARG A 48 4.06 -15.64 -8.29
C ARG A 48 5.53 -15.71 -7.88
N LYS A 49 6.10 -14.60 -7.39
CA LYS A 49 7.49 -14.56 -6.90
C LYS A 49 7.67 -15.38 -5.62
N LEU A 50 6.64 -15.44 -4.77
CA LEU A 50 6.65 -16.26 -3.56
C LEU A 50 6.43 -17.76 -3.87
N GLU A 51 5.67 -18.08 -4.91
CA GLU A 51 5.45 -19.47 -5.38
C GLU A 51 6.69 -20.08 -6.07
N THR A 52 7.65 -19.26 -6.49
CA THR A 52 8.88 -19.71 -7.19
C THR A 52 10.04 -19.99 -6.21
N ASN A 53 9.76 -20.13 -4.91
CA ASN A 53 10.70 -20.57 -3.87
C ASN A 53 10.40 -22.01 -3.43
#